data_AF-A0AAN8VQL8-F1
#
_entry.id   AF-A0AAN8VQL8-F1
#
_cell.length_a   1.000
_cell.length_b   1.000
_cell.length_c   1.000
_cell.angle_alpha   90.00
_cell.angle_beta   90.00
_cell.angle_gamma   90.00
#
_symmetry.space_group_name_H-M   'P 1'
#
loop_
_entity.id
_entity.type
_entity.pdbx_description
1 polymer ?
#
loop_
_entity_poly.entity_id
_entity_poly.type
_entity_poly.pdbx_seq_one_letter_code
_entity_poly.pdbx_strand_id
1 'polypeptide(L)'
;MAQAMLITSSVSGPQVIDPLLKSQIQKLRPTSFTPLLLPPRTKSLPYLPTLKTFALFKSKTKAAPAKKAVQSKPKFKVEDGIFGTSGGIGFTKQNELFVGRVAMIGFAASLLGEAITGKGILAQLNLETGIPIYEAEPLLLFFILFTLLGSIGALGDRGRFVDDPTPPTGLGGAVVPPGKTFRSALGLKEGGPLFGFTKSNELFVGRLAQLGIAFSLIGEIITGKGALAQLNIETGIPVNEIEPLVLFNVVFFFFAALNPGTGKFLTDEEEED
;
A
#
# COMPACT_ATOMS: atom_id res chain seq x y z
N MET A 1 -60.61 18.96 -25.84
CA MET A 1 -61.32 19.89 -24.95
C MET A 1 -60.52 20.05 -23.68
N ALA A 2 -60.54 21.26 -23.11
CA ALA A 2 -59.84 21.73 -21.91
C ALA A 2 -60.07 20.81 -20.68
N GLN A 3 -59.31 20.82 -19.59
CA GLN A 3 -58.92 22.00 -18.81
C GLN A 3 -57.93 21.61 -17.70
N ALA A 4 -56.97 22.49 -17.44
CA ALA A 4 -56.12 22.49 -16.26
C ALA A 4 -56.92 22.93 -15.02
N MET A 5 -56.52 22.48 -13.83
CA MET A 5 -56.76 23.27 -12.61
C MET A 5 -55.61 23.09 -11.62
N LEU A 6 -54.83 24.16 -11.53
CA LEU A 6 -53.92 24.50 -10.45
C LEU A 6 -54.76 25.17 -9.34
N ILE A 7 -54.66 24.72 -8.10
CA ILE A 7 -55.16 25.47 -6.94
C ILE A 7 -54.01 25.61 -5.94
N THR A 8 -53.57 26.86 -5.80
CA THR A 8 -52.78 27.37 -4.68
C THR A 8 -53.72 27.86 -3.58
N SER A 9 -53.40 27.60 -2.31
CA SER A 9 -53.40 28.65 -1.28
C SER A 9 -52.88 28.13 0.07
N SER A 10 -52.22 29.06 0.74
CA SER A 10 -51.46 29.03 1.99
C SER A 10 -52.31 29.06 3.26
N VAL A 11 -51.91 28.31 4.30
CA VAL A 11 -52.23 28.58 5.72
C VAL A 11 -51.03 28.20 6.61
N SER A 12 -50.87 28.97 7.69
CA SER A 12 -49.68 29.22 8.49
C SER A 12 -49.65 28.45 9.83
N GLY A 13 -48.54 27.73 10.12
CA GLY A 13 -47.97 27.36 11.44
C GLY A 13 -48.73 26.41 12.41
N PRO A 14 -48.11 25.85 13.49
CA PRO A 14 -46.67 25.70 13.82
C PRO A 14 -46.20 24.25 14.16
N GLN A 15 -44.93 23.97 13.83
CA GLN A 15 -43.94 23.16 14.58
C GLN A 15 -44.32 21.78 15.18
N VAL A 16 -43.79 20.70 14.59
CA VAL A 16 -43.08 19.64 15.34
C VAL A 16 -41.84 19.25 14.54
N ILE A 17 -40.69 19.82 14.88
CA ILE A 17 -39.38 19.47 14.34
C ILE A 17 -38.70 18.55 15.35
N ASP A 18 -38.27 17.38 14.87
CA ASP A 18 -37.61 16.35 15.66
C ASP A 18 -36.42 16.89 16.49
N PRO A 19 -36.32 16.49 17.77
CA PRO A 19 -35.33 17.03 18.72
C PRO A 19 -33.87 16.63 18.42
N LEU A 20 -33.63 15.77 17.43
CA LEU A 20 -32.28 15.27 17.12
C LEU A 20 -31.53 16.15 16.11
N LEU A 21 -32.26 16.95 15.31
CA LEU A 21 -31.69 17.79 14.25
C LEU A 21 -31.21 19.18 14.73
N LYS A 22 -31.54 19.56 15.98
CA LYS A 22 -31.09 20.82 16.59
C LYS A 22 -29.69 20.75 17.22
N SER A 23 -29.17 19.57 17.56
CA SER A 23 -27.88 19.47 18.26
C SER A 23 -26.66 19.63 17.35
N GLN A 24 -26.83 19.48 16.03
CA GLN A 24 -25.70 19.39 15.09
C GLN A 24 -25.40 20.70 14.35
N ILE A 25 -26.32 21.67 14.36
CA ILE A 25 -26.16 22.96 13.63
C ILE A 25 -25.56 24.07 14.53
N GLN A 26 -25.42 23.85 15.85
CA GLN A 26 -24.97 24.89 16.77
C GLN A 26 -23.45 24.91 17.06
N LYS A 27 -22.63 24.05 16.42
CA LYS A 27 -21.18 23.98 16.67
C LYS A 27 -20.29 24.80 15.73
N LEU A 28 -20.85 25.66 14.88
CA LEU A 28 -20.09 26.50 13.97
C LEU A 28 -20.49 27.98 14.10
N ARG A 29 -20.02 28.67 15.15
CA ARG A 29 -19.77 30.13 15.08
C ARG A 29 -18.85 30.61 16.22
N PRO A 30 -17.86 31.48 15.93
CA PRO A 30 -16.94 32.01 16.95
C PRO A 30 -17.58 33.20 17.67
N THR A 31 -17.48 33.24 19.00
CA THR A 31 -17.93 34.39 19.81
C THR A 31 -16.76 35.26 20.23
N SER A 32 -16.84 36.51 19.79
CA SER A 32 -15.99 37.65 20.12
C SER A 32 -16.03 38.03 21.61
N PHE A 33 -14.90 38.59 22.03
CA PHE A 33 -14.58 39.42 23.18
C PHE A 33 -15.72 40.19 23.85
N THR A 34 -15.67 40.25 25.19
CA THR A 34 -16.13 41.43 25.97
C THR A 34 -15.39 41.51 27.33
N PRO A 35 -15.26 42.71 27.91
CA PRO A 35 -14.17 43.12 28.82
C PRO A 35 -14.52 42.94 30.30
N LEU A 36 -13.52 42.71 31.15
CA LEU A 36 -13.71 42.75 32.60
C LEU A 36 -13.31 44.11 33.17
N LEU A 37 -14.32 44.82 33.69
CA LEU A 37 -14.22 46.06 34.47
C LEU A 37 -13.45 45.87 35.78
N LEU A 38 -12.61 46.85 36.13
CA LEU A 38 -12.01 47.01 37.46
C LEU A 38 -13.03 47.60 38.47
N PRO A 39 -12.95 47.24 39.76
CA PRO A 39 -13.48 48.06 40.85
C PRO A 39 -12.37 48.92 41.51
N PRO A 40 -12.69 50.12 42.04
CA PRO A 40 -11.74 50.96 42.75
C PRO A 40 -11.86 50.78 44.27
N ARG A 41 -10.73 50.71 44.99
CA ARG A 41 -10.63 51.32 46.33
C ARG A 41 -9.19 51.54 46.77
N THR A 42 -8.99 52.74 47.31
CA THR A 42 -7.78 53.30 47.89
C THR A 42 -7.54 52.83 49.33
N LYS A 43 -6.27 52.63 49.72
CA LYS A 43 -5.56 53.38 50.79
C LYS A 43 -4.22 52.73 51.21
N SER A 44 -3.22 53.60 51.37
CA SER A 44 -2.03 53.60 52.23
C SER A 44 -0.96 52.49 52.13
N LEU A 45 0.24 52.96 51.78
CA LEU A 45 1.59 52.36 51.90
C LEU A 45 1.98 52.05 53.37
N PRO A 46 2.94 51.12 53.62
CA PRO A 46 4.34 51.56 53.70
C PRO A 46 5.38 50.63 53.01
N TYR A 47 6.40 51.31 52.48
CA TYR A 47 7.80 50.91 52.24
C TYR A 47 8.19 49.41 52.32
N LEU A 48 8.62 48.88 51.16
CA LEU A 48 9.52 47.73 51.06
C LEU A 48 10.60 48.02 50.01
N PRO A 49 11.82 47.48 50.17
CA PRO A 49 13.03 47.98 49.53
C PRO A 49 13.06 47.65 48.04
N THR A 50 13.70 48.55 47.28
CA THR A 50 13.93 48.44 45.84
C THR A 50 14.62 47.13 45.47
N LEU A 51 13.85 46.14 45.02
CA LEU A 51 14.38 44.97 44.32
C LEU A 51 14.88 45.43 42.95
N LYS A 52 16.21 45.47 42.78
CA LYS A 52 16.84 45.62 41.46
C LYS A 52 16.52 44.37 40.65
N THR A 53 15.55 44.48 39.74
CA THR A 53 15.32 43.49 38.69
C THR A 53 16.55 43.47 37.78
N PHE A 54 17.43 42.49 37.96
CA PHE A 54 18.44 42.18 36.96
C PHE A 54 17.75 41.48 35.79
N ALA A 55 17.71 42.14 34.64
CA ALA A 55 17.33 41.48 33.39
C ALA A 55 18.43 40.48 33.03
N LEU A 56 18.16 39.18 33.18
CA LEU A 56 18.99 38.13 32.61
C LEU A 56 18.78 38.14 31.10
N PHE A 57 19.57 38.95 30.38
CA PHE A 57 19.68 38.85 28.93
C PHE A 57 20.30 37.48 28.60
N LYS A 58 19.47 36.52 28.19
CA LYS A 58 19.97 35.39 27.39
C LYS A 58 20.50 36.00 26.10
N SER A 59 21.81 36.12 25.98
CA SER A 59 22.45 36.26 24.68
C SER A 59 21.96 35.09 23.84
N LYS A 60 21.26 35.38 22.74
CA LYS A 60 21.09 34.39 21.69
C LYS A 60 22.52 33.98 21.32
N THR A 61 22.89 32.74 21.64
CA THR A 61 24.03 32.10 21.00
C THR A 61 23.83 32.34 19.51
N LYS A 62 24.68 33.20 18.96
CA LYS A 62 24.76 33.46 17.53
C LYS A 62 24.84 32.08 16.89
N ALA A 63 23.81 31.70 16.15
CA ALA A 63 23.83 30.48 15.36
C ALA A 63 25.17 30.48 14.62
N ALA A 64 25.87 29.34 14.68
CA ALA A 64 27.11 29.14 13.95
C ALA A 64 26.96 29.72 12.54
N PRO A 65 27.97 30.43 12.01
CA PRO A 65 27.86 31.10 10.72
C PRO A 65 27.28 30.10 9.74
N ALA A 66 26.17 30.49 9.09
CA ALA A 66 25.52 29.71 8.05
C ALA A 66 26.64 29.12 7.19
N LYS A 67 26.78 27.79 7.22
CA LYS A 67 27.70 27.10 6.33
C LYS A 67 27.42 27.69 4.96
N LYS A 68 28.43 28.37 4.39
CA LYS A 68 28.39 28.90 3.03
C LYS A 68 27.65 27.87 2.20
N ALA A 69 26.62 28.31 1.48
CA ALA A 69 25.92 27.50 0.51
C ALA A 69 26.97 26.83 -0.38
N VAL A 70 27.35 25.60 -0.02
CA VAL A 70 27.78 24.61 -0.97
C VAL A 70 26.63 24.60 -1.94
N GLN A 71 26.89 24.97 -3.20
CA GLN A 71 25.91 24.90 -4.27
C GLN A 71 25.17 23.58 -4.08
N SER A 72 23.91 23.65 -3.61
CA SER A 72 23.08 22.47 -3.44
C SER A 72 23.09 21.83 -4.81
N LYS A 73 23.61 20.59 -4.92
CA LYS A 73 23.51 19.82 -6.15
C LYS A 73 22.05 19.97 -6.63
N PRO A 74 21.82 20.22 -7.93
CA PRO A 74 20.47 20.39 -8.42
C PRO A 74 19.68 19.14 -8.07
N LYS A 75 18.65 19.28 -7.20
CA LYS A 75 17.75 18.20 -6.82
C LYS A 75 17.19 17.58 -8.10
N PHE A 76 17.64 16.37 -8.43
CA PHE A 76 17.19 15.70 -9.63
C PHE A 76 15.75 15.24 -9.39
N LYS A 77 14.82 15.75 -10.19
CA LYS A 77 13.43 15.30 -10.12
C LYS A 77 13.35 13.95 -10.83
N VAL A 78 13.26 12.88 -10.06
CA VAL A 78 13.08 11.53 -10.59
C VAL A 78 11.63 11.38 -11.09
N GLU A 79 11.45 10.77 -12.25
CA GLU A 79 10.16 10.53 -12.92
C GLU A 79 9.65 9.11 -12.61
N ASP A 80 9.47 8.80 -11.33
CA ASP A 80 9.13 7.47 -10.81
C ASP A 80 7.80 7.40 -10.06
N GLY A 81 7.03 8.49 -10.04
CA GLY A 81 5.70 8.53 -9.45
C GLY A 81 4.62 7.87 -10.30
N ILE A 82 3.37 8.04 -9.89
CA ILE A 82 2.20 7.51 -10.62
C ILE A 82 2.24 7.96 -12.09
N PHE A 83 2.12 7.00 -13.01
CA PHE A 83 2.27 7.19 -14.46
C PHE A 83 3.54 7.97 -14.89
N GLY A 84 4.64 7.86 -14.14
CA GLY A 84 5.92 8.54 -14.44
C GLY A 84 5.99 10.00 -13.99
N THR A 85 5.08 10.46 -13.14
CA THR A 85 5.11 11.84 -12.65
C THR A 85 6.24 12.07 -11.64
N SER A 86 6.87 13.24 -11.66
CA SER A 86 7.94 13.62 -10.70
C SER A 86 7.43 14.32 -9.43
N GLY A 87 6.13 14.20 -9.13
CA GLY A 87 5.46 14.91 -8.05
C GLY A 87 5.58 14.26 -6.67
N GLY A 88 6.32 13.15 -6.53
CA GLY A 88 6.38 12.37 -5.29
C GLY A 88 5.05 11.66 -4.93
N ILE A 89 4.12 11.57 -5.89
CA ILE A 89 2.81 10.92 -5.73
C ILE A 89 2.90 9.50 -6.29
N GLY A 90 2.26 8.55 -5.62
CA GLY A 90 2.22 7.15 -6.04
C GLY A 90 2.95 6.22 -5.09
N PHE A 91 2.92 4.93 -5.43
CA PHE A 91 3.57 3.87 -4.66
C PHE A 91 5.08 4.07 -4.59
N THR A 92 5.64 3.67 -3.45
CA THR A 92 7.06 3.39 -3.32
C THR A 92 7.29 1.92 -3.66
N LYS A 93 8.54 1.52 -3.94
CA LYS A 93 8.89 0.10 -4.11
C LYS A 93 8.52 -0.77 -2.90
N GLN A 94 8.44 -0.21 -1.69
CA GLN A 94 7.94 -0.95 -0.52
C GLN A 94 6.44 -1.26 -0.63
N ASN A 95 5.65 -0.30 -1.12
CA ASN A 95 4.22 -0.50 -1.35
C ASN A 95 4.00 -1.56 -2.42
N GLU A 96 4.73 -1.47 -3.53
CA GLU A 96 4.65 -2.48 -4.58
C GLU A 96 5.05 -3.87 -4.08
N LEU A 97 6.12 -3.97 -3.29
CA LEU A 97 6.57 -5.23 -2.70
C LEU A 97 5.46 -5.85 -1.83
N PHE A 98 4.77 -5.04 -1.01
CA PHE A 98 3.65 -5.52 -0.21
C PHE A 98 2.49 -6.01 -1.08
N VAL A 99 2.07 -5.23 -2.08
CA VAL A 99 1.01 -5.63 -3.02
C VAL A 99 1.40 -6.90 -3.78
N GLY A 100 2.66 -7.03 -4.19
CA GLY A 100 3.22 -8.23 -4.80
C GLY A 100 3.09 -9.46 -3.89
N ARG A 101 3.40 -9.33 -2.59
CA ARG A 101 3.23 -10.43 -1.62
C ARG A 101 1.77 -10.84 -1.45
N VAL A 102 0.85 -9.87 -1.42
CA VAL A 102 -0.59 -10.15 -1.39
C VAL A 102 -1.02 -10.90 -2.66
N ALA A 103 -0.52 -10.50 -3.83
CA ALA A 103 -0.79 -11.20 -5.09
C ALA A 103 -0.21 -12.62 -5.11
N MET A 104 1.00 -12.84 -4.58
CA MET A 104 1.59 -14.18 -4.43
C MET A 104 0.68 -15.10 -3.60
N ILE A 105 0.20 -14.61 -2.45
CA ILE A 105 -0.69 -15.38 -1.57
C ILE A 105 -2.03 -15.63 -2.26
N GLY A 106 -2.63 -14.60 -2.87
CA GLY A 106 -3.90 -14.71 -3.58
C GLY A 106 -3.83 -15.70 -4.73
N PHE A 107 -2.74 -15.69 -5.50
CA PHE A 107 -2.54 -16.61 -6.61
C PHE A 107 -2.31 -18.05 -6.13
N ALA A 108 -1.47 -18.23 -5.11
CA ALA A 108 -1.24 -19.54 -4.49
C ALA A 108 -2.54 -20.13 -3.90
N ALA A 109 -3.35 -19.30 -3.24
CA ALA A 109 -4.64 -19.71 -2.68
C ALA A 109 -5.67 -20.05 -3.77
N SER A 110 -5.68 -19.30 -4.88
CA SER A 110 -6.53 -19.60 -6.05
C SER A 110 -6.22 -21.00 -6.63
N LEU A 111 -4.93 -21.26 -6.91
CA LEU A 111 -4.48 -22.54 -7.45
C LEU A 111 -4.75 -23.71 -6.50
N LEU A 112 -4.41 -23.55 -5.21
CA LEU A 112 -4.62 -24.59 -4.21
C LEU A 112 -6.11 -24.85 -3.96
N GLY A 113 -6.91 -23.79 -3.88
CA GLY A 113 -8.35 -23.89 -3.70
C GLY A 113 -9.01 -24.64 -4.86
N GLU A 114 -8.61 -24.34 -6.09
CA GLU A 114 -9.09 -25.06 -7.27
C GLU A 114 -8.63 -26.52 -7.29
N ALA A 115 -7.37 -26.80 -6.95
CA ALA A 115 -6.86 -28.18 -6.88
C ALA A 115 -7.64 -29.04 -5.86
N ILE A 116 -8.07 -28.45 -4.74
CA ILE A 116 -8.82 -29.17 -3.70
C ILE A 116 -10.31 -29.28 -4.04
N THR A 117 -10.91 -28.21 -4.55
CA THR A 117 -12.38 -28.12 -4.71
C THR A 117 -12.88 -28.44 -6.12
N GLY A 118 -11.98 -28.41 -7.12
CA GLY A 118 -12.32 -28.47 -8.54
C GLY A 118 -13.01 -27.21 -9.09
N LYS A 119 -13.07 -26.12 -8.32
CA LYS A 119 -13.74 -24.87 -8.69
C LYS A 119 -12.74 -23.72 -8.73
N GLY A 120 -12.81 -22.89 -9.78
CA GLY A 120 -12.04 -21.66 -9.84
C GLY A 120 -12.35 -20.70 -8.69
N ILE A 121 -11.49 -19.70 -8.48
CA ILE A 121 -11.58 -18.82 -7.32
C ILE A 121 -12.80 -17.90 -7.39
N LEU A 122 -13.19 -17.45 -8.58
CA LEU A 122 -14.39 -16.62 -8.75
C LEU A 122 -15.65 -17.43 -8.44
N ALA A 123 -15.70 -18.68 -8.90
CA ALA A 123 -16.79 -19.59 -8.56
C ALA A 123 -16.87 -19.86 -7.04
N GLN A 124 -15.73 -19.98 -6.35
CA GLN A 124 -15.70 -20.12 -4.88
C GLN A 124 -16.17 -18.86 -4.14
N LEU A 125 -15.97 -17.67 -4.73
CA LEU A 125 -16.45 -16.40 -4.21
C LEU A 125 -17.90 -16.09 -4.59
N ASN A 126 -18.60 -17.03 -5.25
CA ASN A 126 -19.97 -16.87 -5.77
C ASN A 126 -20.10 -15.72 -6.80
N LEU A 127 -19.06 -15.49 -7.59
CA LEU A 127 -19.07 -14.53 -8.69
C LEU A 127 -19.46 -15.21 -10.00
N GLU A 128 -20.10 -14.46 -10.89
CA GLU A 128 -20.51 -14.93 -12.21
C GLU A 128 -19.28 -15.18 -13.10
N THR A 129 -19.27 -16.31 -13.79
CA THR A 129 -18.18 -16.76 -14.67
C THR A 129 -18.76 -17.35 -15.95
N GLY A 130 -17.97 -17.40 -17.02
CA GLY A 130 -18.46 -17.76 -18.36
C GLY A 130 -19.30 -16.66 -19.02
N ILE A 131 -19.03 -15.40 -18.65
CA ILE A 131 -19.73 -14.21 -19.12
C ILE A 131 -18.74 -13.27 -19.82
N PRO A 132 -19.20 -12.42 -20.76
CA PRO A 132 -18.33 -11.42 -21.36
C PRO A 132 -17.87 -10.40 -20.30
N ILE A 133 -16.64 -9.88 -20.47
CA ILE A 133 -15.99 -8.99 -19.47
C ILE A 133 -16.86 -7.79 -19.07
N TYR A 134 -17.63 -7.22 -19.99
CA TYR A 134 -18.45 -6.04 -19.72
C TYR A 134 -19.67 -6.33 -18.82
N GLU A 135 -20.00 -7.60 -18.58
CA GLU A 135 -21.04 -8.03 -17.64
C GLU A 135 -20.47 -8.38 -16.27
N ALA A 136 -19.15 -8.55 -16.16
CA ALA A 136 -18.50 -8.91 -14.91
C ALA A 136 -18.59 -7.80 -13.86
N GLU A 137 -18.48 -8.18 -12.60
CA GLU A 137 -18.62 -7.25 -11.47
C GLU A 137 -17.60 -6.10 -11.57
N PRO A 138 -18.04 -4.82 -11.51
CA PRO A 138 -17.13 -3.68 -11.65
C PRO A 138 -15.98 -3.64 -10.65
N LEU A 139 -16.20 -4.14 -9.42
CA LEU A 139 -15.16 -4.20 -8.40
C LEU A 139 -14.07 -5.22 -8.74
N LEU A 140 -14.45 -6.36 -9.32
CA LEU A 140 -13.50 -7.35 -9.84
C LEU A 140 -12.70 -6.78 -11.01
N LEU A 141 -13.34 -6.09 -11.94
CA LEU A 141 -12.66 -5.43 -13.06
C LEU A 141 -11.68 -4.35 -12.58
N PHE A 142 -12.07 -3.57 -11.57
CA PHE A 142 -11.18 -2.60 -10.93
C PHE A 142 -9.98 -3.30 -10.26
N PHE A 143 -10.20 -4.41 -9.55
CA PHE A 143 -9.13 -5.20 -8.95
C PHE A 143 -8.15 -5.73 -10.00
N ILE A 144 -8.64 -6.24 -11.12
CA ILE A 144 -7.80 -6.70 -12.25
C ILE A 144 -7.00 -5.53 -12.82
N LEU A 145 -7.64 -4.38 -13.10
CA LEU A 145 -6.97 -3.19 -13.61
C LEU A 145 -5.88 -2.69 -12.64
N PHE A 146 -6.21 -2.59 -11.35
CA PHE A 146 -5.26 -2.22 -10.30
C PHE A 146 -4.05 -3.16 -10.28
N THR A 147 -4.31 -4.47 -10.38
CA THR A 147 -3.26 -5.50 -10.36
C THR A 147 -2.34 -5.38 -11.57
N LEU A 148 -2.90 -5.18 -12.77
CA LEU A 148 -2.13 -4.98 -13.99
C LEU A 148 -1.31 -3.70 -13.94
N LEU A 149 -1.90 -2.57 -13.54
CA LEU A 149 -1.18 -1.30 -13.41
C LEU A 149 -0.07 -1.38 -12.35
N GLY A 150 -0.32 -2.07 -11.24
CA GLY A 150 0.69 -2.35 -10.22
C GLY A 150 1.83 -3.23 -10.74
N SER A 151 1.53 -4.23 -11.57
CA SER A 151 2.54 -5.15 -12.11
C SER A 151 3.57 -4.47 -13.02
N ILE A 152 3.17 -3.39 -13.69
CA ILE A 152 4.04 -2.60 -14.57
C ILE A 152 4.62 -1.35 -13.88
N GLY A 153 4.33 -1.14 -12.59
CA GLY A 153 4.75 0.03 -11.82
C GLY A 153 4.08 1.35 -12.20
N ALA A 154 2.97 1.31 -12.94
CA ALA A 154 2.23 2.51 -13.32
C ALA A 154 1.57 3.23 -12.13
N LEU A 155 1.40 2.53 -11.01
CA LEU A 155 0.89 3.12 -9.76
C LEU A 155 1.97 3.87 -8.96
N GLY A 156 3.21 3.88 -9.45
CA GLY A 156 4.38 4.50 -8.84
C GLY A 156 5.43 3.45 -8.47
N ASP A 157 6.69 3.74 -8.79
CA ASP A 157 7.85 2.86 -8.59
C ASP A 157 8.95 3.57 -7.80
N ARG A 158 8.55 4.42 -6.85
CA ARG A 158 9.44 5.40 -6.21
C ARG A 158 10.48 4.78 -5.29
N GLY A 159 11.65 5.40 -5.23
CA GLY A 159 12.79 4.95 -4.44
C GLY A 159 13.47 3.71 -5.03
N ARG A 160 14.44 3.15 -4.32
CA ARG A 160 15.23 2.01 -4.81
C ARG A 160 15.58 1.02 -3.72
N PHE A 161 15.77 -0.24 -4.12
CA PHE A 161 16.38 -1.25 -3.26
C PHE A 161 17.88 -1.33 -3.55
N VAL A 162 18.67 -1.22 -2.50
CA VAL A 162 20.13 -1.38 -2.57
C VAL A 162 20.52 -2.59 -1.73
N ASP A 163 21.39 -3.43 -2.29
CA ASP A 163 21.88 -4.62 -1.61
C ASP A 163 22.78 -4.22 -0.44
N ASP A 164 22.71 -4.98 0.66
CA ASP A 164 23.57 -4.75 1.81
C ASP A 164 25.04 -5.02 1.43
N PRO A 165 26.00 -4.15 1.82
CA PRO A 165 27.42 -4.32 1.53
C PRO A 165 28.04 -5.41 2.42
N THR A 166 27.66 -6.66 2.20
CA THR A 166 28.27 -7.89 2.77
C THR A 166 28.10 -9.01 1.73
N PRO A 167 29.03 -9.99 1.67
CA PRO A 167 29.37 -10.65 0.40
C PRO A 167 28.16 -11.32 -0.25
N PRO A 168 28.12 -11.30 -1.58
CA PRO A 168 26.93 -11.54 -2.38
C PRO A 168 26.26 -12.86 -1.98
N THR A 169 24.94 -12.84 -1.92
CA THR A 169 24.05 -14.00 -1.84
C THR A 169 24.13 -14.88 -3.10
N GLY A 170 25.34 -15.06 -3.65
CA GLY A 170 25.65 -16.02 -4.71
C GLY A 170 25.97 -17.41 -4.14
N LEU A 171 25.70 -18.41 -4.98
CA LEU A 171 25.95 -19.85 -4.91
C LEU A 171 27.45 -20.24 -4.70
N GLY A 172 28.19 -19.52 -3.86
CA GLY A 172 29.64 -19.73 -3.67
C GLY A 172 30.04 -20.93 -2.80
N GLY A 173 29.20 -21.95 -2.67
CA GLY A 173 29.46 -23.06 -1.74
C GLY A 173 28.70 -24.34 -2.05
N ALA A 174 28.60 -24.73 -3.32
CA ALA A 174 28.00 -26.00 -3.74
C ALA A 174 28.95 -27.21 -3.54
N VAL A 175 29.54 -27.33 -2.34
CA VAL A 175 30.11 -28.58 -1.84
C VAL A 175 29.45 -28.82 -0.49
N VAL A 176 28.34 -29.56 -0.51
CA VAL A 176 27.58 -29.92 0.69
C VAL A 176 28.34 -31.02 1.42
N PRO A 177 28.91 -30.78 2.62
CA PRO A 177 29.48 -31.87 3.41
C PRO A 177 28.33 -32.76 3.92
N PRO A 178 28.49 -34.09 3.92
CA PRO A 178 27.45 -35.01 4.37
C PRO A 178 27.15 -34.80 5.87
N GLY A 179 25.87 -34.60 6.21
CA GLY A 179 25.40 -34.53 7.61
C GLY A 179 24.72 -33.24 8.07
N LYS A 180 24.29 -32.32 7.18
CA LYS A 180 23.63 -31.07 7.58
C LYS A 180 22.18 -30.92 7.12
N THR A 181 21.45 -30.11 7.89
CA THR A 181 20.02 -29.80 7.95
C THR A 181 19.32 -29.66 6.59
N PHE A 182 18.00 -29.96 6.53
CA PHE A 182 17.13 -29.92 5.34
C PHE A 182 17.37 -28.75 4.36
N ARG A 183 17.75 -27.56 4.86
CA ARG A 183 18.11 -26.38 4.04
C ARG A 183 19.35 -26.59 3.16
N SER A 184 20.42 -27.19 3.69
CA SER A 184 21.64 -27.47 2.93
C SER A 184 21.44 -28.58 1.90
N ALA A 185 20.53 -29.53 2.16
CA ALA A 185 20.13 -30.56 1.19
C ALA A 185 19.37 -29.99 -0.03
N LEU A 186 18.69 -28.85 0.15
CA LEU A 186 18.04 -28.10 -0.93
C LEU A 186 18.96 -27.03 -1.55
N GLY A 187 20.25 -27.00 -1.21
CA GLY A 187 21.21 -26.00 -1.72
C GLY A 187 21.03 -24.59 -1.15
N LEU A 188 20.28 -24.45 -0.06
CA LEU A 188 20.01 -23.17 0.61
C LEU A 188 21.05 -22.92 1.72
N LYS A 189 21.52 -21.67 1.88
CA LYS A 189 22.47 -21.30 2.95
C LYS A 189 21.84 -21.50 4.33
N GLU A 190 22.64 -21.93 5.31
CA GLU A 190 22.21 -22.16 6.70
C GLU A 190 21.77 -20.88 7.42
N GLY A 191 22.18 -19.71 6.93
CA GLY A 191 21.72 -18.40 7.40
C GLY A 191 21.42 -17.45 6.22
N GLY A 192 20.36 -16.65 6.36
CA GLY A 192 19.85 -15.71 5.35
C GLY A 192 18.40 -16.00 4.92
N PRO A 193 17.85 -15.21 3.98
CA PRO A 193 16.51 -15.43 3.45
C PRO A 193 16.38 -16.84 2.83
N LEU A 194 15.20 -17.46 2.95
CA LEU A 194 14.93 -18.83 2.52
C LEU A 194 15.32 -19.13 1.07
N PHE A 195 15.22 -18.14 0.16
CA PHE A 195 15.61 -18.27 -1.25
C PHE A 195 16.86 -17.46 -1.63
N GLY A 196 17.52 -16.81 -0.67
CA GLY A 196 18.61 -15.87 -0.95
C GLY A 196 18.19 -14.63 -1.77
N PHE A 197 16.88 -14.36 -1.88
CA PHE A 197 16.34 -13.25 -2.65
C PHE A 197 16.72 -11.89 -2.05
N THR A 198 17.06 -10.95 -2.93
CA THR A 198 17.07 -9.51 -2.64
C THR A 198 15.64 -8.97 -2.71
N LYS A 199 15.38 -7.80 -2.14
CA LYS A 199 14.07 -7.15 -2.25
C LYS A 199 13.64 -6.88 -3.69
N SER A 200 14.59 -6.63 -4.60
CA SER A 200 14.31 -6.48 -6.03
C SER A 200 13.83 -7.78 -6.67
N ASN A 201 14.42 -8.93 -6.30
CA ASN A 201 13.98 -10.23 -6.80
C ASN A 201 12.56 -10.55 -6.31
N GLU A 202 12.27 -10.26 -5.04
CA GLU A 202 10.93 -10.45 -4.48
C GLU A 202 9.89 -9.55 -5.16
N LEU A 203 10.25 -8.30 -5.45
CA LEU A 203 9.39 -7.38 -6.18
C LEU A 203 9.04 -7.94 -7.56
N PHE A 204 10.03 -8.48 -8.28
CA PHE A 204 9.81 -9.09 -9.59
C PHE A 204 8.91 -10.32 -9.52
N VAL A 205 9.15 -11.22 -8.55
CA VAL A 205 8.27 -12.38 -8.30
C VAL A 205 6.85 -11.91 -7.96
N GLY A 206 6.72 -10.78 -7.25
CA GLY A 206 5.43 -10.18 -6.93
C GLY A 206 4.70 -9.71 -8.18
N ARG A 207 5.40 -9.02 -9.09
CA ARG A 207 4.86 -8.59 -10.39
C ARG A 207 4.46 -9.78 -11.26
N LEU A 208 5.25 -10.87 -11.26
CA LEU A 208 4.87 -12.11 -11.94
C LEU A 208 3.59 -12.72 -11.36
N ALA A 209 3.45 -12.76 -10.03
CA ALA A 209 2.24 -13.24 -9.39
C ALA A 209 1.03 -12.35 -9.69
N GLN A 210 1.21 -11.02 -9.74
CA GLN A 210 0.17 -10.07 -10.16
C GLN A 210 -0.32 -10.35 -11.60
N LEU A 211 0.60 -10.57 -12.54
CA LEU A 211 0.25 -10.94 -13.91
C LEU A 211 -0.48 -12.29 -13.96
N GLY A 212 0.04 -13.29 -13.24
CA GLY A 212 -0.56 -14.62 -13.15
C GLY A 212 -2.00 -14.59 -12.64
N ILE A 213 -2.24 -13.94 -11.49
CA ILE A 213 -3.59 -13.82 -10.95
C ILE A 213 -4.50 -13.01 -11.88
N ALA A 214 -4.05 -11.86 -12.40
CA ALA A 214 -4.86 -11.03 -13.27
C ALA A 214 -5.32 -11.79 -14.53
N PHE A 215 -4.42 -12.49 -15.21
CA PHE A 215 -4.76 -13.25 -16.42
C PHE A 215 -5.62 -14.47 -16.11
N SER A 216 -5.37 -15.16 -14.99
CA SER A 216 -6.22 -16.27 -14.58
C SER A 216 -7.66 -15.84 -14.28
N LEU A 217 -7.85 -14.66 -13.65
CA LEU A 217 -9.17 -14.11 -13.36
C LEU A 217 -9.88 -13.68 -14.63
N ILE A 218 -9.19 -13.03 -15.57
CA ILE A 218 -9.75 -12.70 -16.89
C ILE A 218 -10.18 -13.98 -17.61
N GLY A 219 -9.32 -15.01 -17.62
CA GLY A 219 -9.63 -16.31 -18.20
C GLY A 219 -10.86 -16.94 -17.55
N GLU A 220 -10.99 -16.88 -16.23
CA GLU A 220 -12.11 -17.46 -15.49
C GLU A 220 -13.42 -16.71 -15.76
N ILE A 221 -13.37 -15.37 -15.83
CA ILE A 221 -14.53 -14.53 -16.22
C ILE A 221 -15.07 -14.99 -17.58
N ILE A 222 -14.21 -15.09 -18.60
CA ILE A 222 -14.63 -15.36 -19.98
C ILE A 222 -15.02 -16.83 -20.17
N THR A 223 -14.23 -17.76 -19.61
CA THR A 223 -14.34 -19.18 -19.95
C THR A 223 -15.09 -20.02 -18.92
N GLY A 224 -15.29 -19.49 -17.71
CA GLY A 224 -15.86 -20.26 -16.59
C GLY A 224 -14.91 -21.28 -15.98
N LYS A 225 -13.63 -21.30 -16.38
CA LYS A 225 -12.63 -22.28 -15.94
C LYS A 225 -11.60 -21.59 -15.05
N GLY A 226 -11.27 -22.20 -13.92
CA GLY A 226 -10.24 -21.68 -13.02
C GLY A 226 -8.83 -21.75 -13.61
N ALA A 227 -7.85 -21.21 -12.87
CA ALA A 227 -6.46 -21.14 -13.26
C ALA A 227 -5.83 -22.51 -13.56
N LEU A 228 -6.11 -23.53 -12.75
CA LEU A 228 -5.56 -24.88 -12.92
C LEU A 228 -6.15 -25.55 -14.17
N ALA A 229 -7.46 -25.43 -14.38
CA ALA A 229 -8.11 -25.91 -15.58
C ALA A 229 -7.61 -25.19 -16.85
N GLN A 230 -7.38 -23.88 -16.78
CA GLN A 230 -6.76 -23.12 -17.86
C GLN A 230 -5.35 -23.65 -18.17
N LEU A 231 -4.51 -23.86 -17.16
CA LEU A 231 -3.17 -24.41 -17.35
C LEU A 231 -3.19 -25.79 -18.01
N ASN A 232 -4.09 -26.68 -17.61
CA ASN A 232 -4.27 -27.98 -18.23
C ASN A 232 -4.62 -27.87 -19.72
N ILE A 233 -5.54 -26.96 -20.08
CA ILE A 233 -5.99 -26.75 -21.46
C ILE A 233 -4.89 -26.13 -22.32
N GLU A 234 -4.24 -25.08 -21.82
CA GLU A 234 -3.25 -24.31 -22.60
C GLU A 234 -1.92 -25.04 -22.74
N THR A 235 -1.52 -25.84 -21.75
CA THR A 235 -0.27 -26.64 -21.84
C THR A 235 -0.48 -28.00 -22.50
N GLY A 236 -1.73 -28.50 -22.51
CA GLY A 236 -2.05 -29.87 -22.92
C GLY A 236 -1.56 -30.95 -21.94
N ILE A 237 -0.98 -30.57 -20.79
CA ILE A 237 -0.47 -31.50 -19.78
C ILE A 237 -1.64 -31.96 -18.91
N PRO A 238 -1.89 -33.28 -18.80
CA PRO A 238 -2.91 -33.85 -17.92
C PRO A 238 -2.84 -33.32 -16.48
N VAL A 239 -3.99 -33.15 -15.82
CA VAL A 239 -4.07 -32.54 -14.47
C VAL A 239 -3.21 -33.29 -13.44
N ASN A 240 -3.18 -34.62 -13.51
CA ASN A 240 -2.36 -35.47 -12.63
C ASN A 240 -0.84 -35.23 -12.80
N GLU A 241 -0.39 -34.75 -13.95
CA GLU A 241 1.01 -34.43 -14.22
C GLU A 241 1.35 -32.97 -13.87
N ILE A 242 0.37 -32.05 -13.98
CA ILE A 242 0.56 -30.63 -13.67
C ILE A 242 0.39 -30.32 -12.18
N GLU A 243 -0.39 -31.12 -11.45
CA GLU A 243 -0.65 -30.97 -10.01
C GLU A 243 0.63 -30.83 -9.16
N PRO A 244 1.66 -31.69 -9.31
CA PRO A 244 2.90 -31.54 -8.55
C PRO A 244 3.65 -30.24 -8.87
N LEU A 245 3.64 -29.80 -10.13
CA LEU A 245 4.27 -28.55 -10.56
C LEU A 245 3.52 -27.33 -10.00
N VAL A 246 2.19 -27.39 -9.98
CA VAL A 246 1.35 -26.35 -9.40
C VAL A 246 1.52 -26.31 -7.89
N LEU A 247 1.54 -27.46 -7.21
CA LEU A 247 1.79 -27.52 -5.78
C LEU A 247 3.17 -26.94 -5.42
N PHE A 248 4.19 -27.23 -6.22
CA PHE A 248 5.50 -26.59 -6.08
C PHE A 248 5.40 -25.06 -6.21
N ASN A 249 4.66 -24.55 -7.20
CA ASN A 249 4.43 -23.11 -7.35
C ASN A 249 3.69 -22.49 -6.15
N VAL A 250 2.67 -23.16 -5.62
CA VAL A 250 1.92 -22.74 -4.43
C VAL A 250 2.87 -22.60 -3.24
N VAL A 251 3.70 -23.62 -3.00
CA VAL A 251 4.68 -23.63 -1.92
C VAL A 251 5.71 -22.51 -2.13
N PHE A 252 6.22 -22.35 -3.35
CA PHE A 252 7.18 -21.31 -3.71
C PHE A 252 6.61 -19.91 -3.42
N PHE A 253 5.43 -19.57 -3.95
CA PHE A 253 4.81 -18.27 -3.75
C PHE A 253 4.46 -18.00 -2.29
N PHE A 254 3.96 -19.00 -1.56
CA PHE A 254 3.65 -18.86 -0.14
C PHE A 254 4.90 -18.49 0.66
N PHE A 255 6.01 -19.22 0.46
CA PHE A 255 7.25 -18.92 1.15
C PHE A 255 7.89 -17.61 0.69
N ALA A 256 7.82 -17.28 -0.60
CA ALA A 256 8.35 -16.02 -1.13
C ALA A 256 7.58 -14.82 -0.56
N ALA A 257 6.28 -14.98 -0.35
CA ALA A 257 5.42 -13.94 0.22
C ALA A 257 5.69 -13.68 1.71
N LEU A 258 6.13 -14.68 2.47
CA LEU A 258 6.39 -14.57 3.91
C LEU A 258 7.84 -14.21 4.24
N ASN A 259 8.78 -14.66 3.43
CA ASN A 259 10.19 -14.45 3.68
C ASN A 259 10.61 -13.05 3.21
N PRO A 260 11.26 -12.22 4.05
CA PRO A 260 11.79 -10.92 3.64
C PRO A 260 13.15 -11.04 2.95
N GLY A 261 13.34 -10.28 1.88
CA GLY A 261 14.56 -10.28 1.09
C GLY A 261 15.65 -9.41 1.70
N THR A 262 16.89 -9.67 1.31
CA THR A 262 18.04 -8.82 1.71
C THR A 262 17.99 -7.46 1.02
N GLY A 263 18.66 -6.47 1.61
CA GLY A 263 18.76 -5.11 1.08
C GLY A 263 17.90 -4.09 1.81
N LYS A 264 18.19 -2.81 1.56
CA LYS A 264 17.54 -1.66 2.20
C LYS A 264 16.82 -0.83 1.15
N PHE A 265 15.71 -0.24 1.57
CA PHE A 265 14.99 0.74 0.75
C PHE A 265 15.63 2.10 1.01
N LEU A 266 15.96 2.81 -0.06
CA LEU A 266 16.41 4.19 -0.02
C LEU A 266 15.35 5.06 -0.69
N THR A 267 15.02 6.17 -0.05
CA THR A 267 14.20 7.22 -0.66
C THR A 267 15.07 8.08 -1.58
N ASP A 268 14.43 8.74 -2.54
CA ASP A 268 15.14 9.57 -3.54
C ASP A 268 15.84 10.78 -2.91
N GLU A 269 15.45 11.18 -1.69
CA GLU A 269 16.07 12.27 -0.93
C GLU A 269 17.32 11.82 -0.13
N GLU A 270 17.39 10.55 0.27
CA GLU A 270 18.49 9.99 1.09
C GLU A 270 19.75 9.64 0.29
N GLU A 271 19.70 9.72 -1.05
CA GLU A 271 20.86 9.44 -1.92
C GLU A 271 21.84 10.62 -2.04
N GLU A 272 21.42 11.84 -1.69
CA GLU A 272 22.22 13.05 -1.96
C GLU A 272 23.32 13.33 -0.90
N ASP A 273 23.32 12.61 0.22
CA ASP A 273 24.26 12.73 1.36
C ASP A 273 25.38 11.66 1.36
#